data_AF-A0A932VVQ3-F1
#
_entry.id   AF-A0A932VVQ3-F1
#
_cell.length_a   1.000
_cell.length_b   1.000
_cell.length_c   1.000
_cell.angle_alpha   90.00
_cell.angle_beta   90.00
_cell.angle_gamma   90.00
#
_symmetry.space_group_name_H-M   'P 1'
#
loop_
_entity.id
_entity.type
_entity.pdbx_description
1 polymer ?
#
loop_
_entity_poly.entity_id
_entity_poly.type
_entity_poly.pdbx_seq_one_letter_code
_entity_poly.pdbx_strand_id
1 'polypeptide(L)' 'MFCNQAKEYLSQKNVQFEDKDITKNAQALEELKKLGYMTTPVVVIDRAVIVGFDAEKIDAALR' A
#
# COMPACT_ATOMS: atom_id res chain seq x y z
N MET A 1 10.64 -0.74 8.06
CA MET A 1 10.96 0.68 7.82
C MET A 1 10.14 1.29 6.68
N PHE A 2 9.86 0.59 5.59
CA PHE A 2 9.16 1.17 4.43
C PHE A 2 7.64 1.43 4.58
N CYS A 3 6.93 0.72 5.47
CA CYS A 3 5.49 0.96 5.67
C CYS A 3 5.17 2.35 6.24
N ASN A 4 6.00 2.87 7.16
CA ASN A 4 5.76 4.20 7.74
C ASN A 4 5.95 5.30 6.70
N GLN A 5 6.97 5.17 5.85
CA GLN A 5 7.27 6.14 4.80
C GLN A 5 6.14 6.21 3.76
N ALA A 6 5.54 5.07 3.41
CA ALA A 6 4.36 5.02 2.55
C ALA A 6 3.16 5.75 3.17
N LYS A 7 2.88 5.52 4.46
CA LYS A 7 1.79 6.18 5.18
C LYS A 7 2.00 7.70 5.28
N GLU A 8 3.20 8.14 5.63
CA GLU A 8 3.53 9.56 5.69
C GLU A 8 3.39 10.22 4.32
N TYR A 9 3.85 9.57 3.24
CA TYR A 9 3.73 10.10 1.89
C TYR A 9 2.27 10.30 1.46
N LEU A 10 1.43 9.28 1.69
CA LEU A 10 -0.01 9.35 1.40
C LEU A 10 -0.70 10.43 2.26
N SER A 11 -0.33 10.53 3.53
CA SER A 11 -0.85 11.53 4.46
C SER A 11 -0.48 12.97 4.03
N GLN A 12 0.77 13.21 3.62
CA GLN A 12 1.21 14.51 3.10
C GLN A 12 0.44 14.90 1.83
N LYS A 13 0.11 13.93 0.99
CA LYS A 13 -0.71 14.13 -0.22
C LYS A 13 -2.20 14.35 0.09
N ASN A 14 -2.61 14.34 1.37
CA ASN A 14 -4.01 14.41 1.81
C ASN A 14 -4.89 13.30 1.20
N VAL A 15 -4.28 12.14 0.94
CA VAL A 15 -4.98 10.97 0.42
C VAL A 15 -5.58 10.20 1.58
N GLN A 16 -6.86 9.85 1.47
CA GLN A 16 -7.46 8.91 2.40
C GLN A 16 -6.98 7.49 2.07
N PHE A 17 -6.28 6.86 3.02
CA PHE A 17 -5.81 5.48 2.88
C PHE A 17 -6.20 4.67 4.10
N GLU A 18 -6.41 3.36 3.90
CA GLU A 18 -6.68 2.42 4.97
C GLU A 18 -5.41 1.62 5.30
N ASP A 19 -4.96 1.69 6.55
CA ASP A 19 -3.79 0.95 7.02
C ASP A 19 -4.17 -0.50 7.35
N LYS A 20 -3.81 -1.43 6.47
CA LYS A 20 -4.02 -2.86 6.68
C LYS A 20 -2.71 -3.52 7.11
N ASP A 21 -2.55 -3.68 8.42
CA ASP A 21 -1.38 -4.35 8.98
C ASP A 21 -1.50 -5.88 8.83
N ILE A 22 -0.69 -6.48 7.96
CA ILE A 22 -0.70 -7.94 7.71
C ILE A 22 -0.19 -8.77 8.89
N THR A 23 0.50 -8.15 9.87
CA THR A 23 0.99 -8.84 11.07
C THR A 23 -0.11 -8.98 12.12
N LYS A 24 -1.05 -8.02 12.15
CA LYS A 24 -2.21 -8.02 13.04
C LYS A 24 -3.48 -8.54 12.38
N ASN A 25 -3.59 -8.44 11.05
CA ASN A 25 -4.79 -8.76 10.31
C ASN A 25 -4.51 -9.91 9.32
N ALA A 26 -4.92 -11.11 9.70
CA ALA A 26 -4.77 -12.31 8.86
C ALA A 26 -5.48 -12.17 7.51
N GLN A 27 -6.59 -11.43 7.46
CA GLN A 27 -7.32 -11.19 6.22
C GLN A 27 -6.50 -10.34 5.23
N ALA A 28 -5.78 -9.33 5.73
CA ALA A 28 -4.88 -8.52 4.89
C ALA A 28 -3.73 -9.37 4.32
N LEU A 29 -3.21 -10.32 5.11
CA LEU A 29 -2.20 -11.26 4.65
C LEU A 29 -2.75 -12.20 3.56
N GLU A 30 -3.98 -12.70 3.73
CA GLU A 30 -4.63 -13.53 2.70
C GLU A 30 -4.89 -12.77 1.41
N GLU A 31 -5.35 -11.52 1.48
CA GLU A 31 -5.54 -10.66 0.31
C GLU A 31 -4.21 -10.42 -0.41
N LEU A 32 -3.13 -10.15 0.33
CA LEU A 32 -1.78 -10.01 -0.24
C LEU A 32 -1.34 -11.28 -0.99
N LYS A 33 -1.60 -12.45 -0.39
CA LYS A 33 -1.32 -13.75 -1.00
C LYS A 33 -2.18 -14.01 -2.24
N LYS A 34 -3.47 -13.67 -2.22
CA LYS A 34 -4.37 -13.80 -3.38
C LYS A 34 -3.92 -12.90 -4.53
N LEU A 35 -3.40 -11.72 -4.23
CA LEU A 35 -2.80 -10.82 -5.21
C LEU A 35 -1.46 -11.36 -5.76
N GLY A 36 -0.89 -12.41 -5.16
CA GLY A 36 0.36 -13.03 -5.58
C GLY A 36 1.61 -12.28 -5.10
N TYR A 37 1.46 -11.34 -4.18
CA TYR A 37 2.58 -10.56 -3.65
C TYR A 37 3.00 -11.11 -2.28
N MET A 38 4.31 -11.20 -2.06
CA MET A 38 4.90 -11.64 -0.79
C MET A 38 5.81 -10.58 -0.17
N THR A 39 5.82 -9.38 -0.76
CA THR A 39 6.72 -8.29 -0.39
C THR A 39 5.90 -7.09 0.04
N THR A 40 6.29 -6.44 1.12
CA THR A 40 5.64 -5.23 1.64
C THR A 40 6.60 -4.03 1.60
N PRO A 41 6.09 -2.79 1.50
CA PRO A 41 4.67 -2.39 1.47
C PRO A 41 4.01 -2.70 0.11
N VAL A 42 2.69 -2.94 0.11
CA VAL A 42 1.87 -2.97 -1.12
C VAL A 42 0.81 -1.90 -0.97
N VAL A 43 0.75 -0.98 -1.92
CA VAL A 43 -0.22 0.10 -1.97
C VAL A 43 -1.22 -0.24 -3.06
N VAL A 44 -2.49 -0.37 -2.68
CA VAL A 44 -3.59 -0.60 -3.62
C VAL A 44 -4.38 0.70 -3.71
N ILE A 45 -4.43 1.29 -4.90
CA ILE A 45 -5.15 2.53 -5.19
C ILE A 45 -6.18 2.22 -6.27
N ASP A 46 -7.45 2.13 -5.88
CA ASP A 46 -8.57 1.72 -6.75
C ASP A 46 -8.32 0.35 -7.42
N ARG A 47 -7.89 0.34 -8.69
CA ARG A 47 -7.51 -0.86 -9.45
C ARG A 47 -6.00 -1.02 -9.67
N ALA A 48 -5.20 -0.03 -9.28
CA ALA A 48 -3.75 -0.08 -9.40
C ALA A 48 -3.13 -0.75 -8.16
N VAL A 49 -2.32 -1.77 -8.38
CA VAL A 49 -1.54 -2.42 -7.31
C VAL A 49 -0.08 -2.05 -7.48
N ILE A 50 0.47 -1.36 -6.50
CA ILE A 50 1.84 -0.89 -6.46
C ILE A 50 2.55 -1.71 -5.39
N VAL A 51 3.51 -2.53 -5.83
CA VAL A 51 4.33 -3.34 -4.94
C VAL A 51 5.60 -2.57 -4.62
N GLY A 52 5.89 -2.41 -3.33
CA GLY A 52 6.96 -1.55 -2.83
C GLY A 52 6.48 -0.12 -2.56
N PHE A 53 7.41 0.71 -2.09
CA PHE A 53 7.19 2.15 -1.95
C PHE A 53 7.72 2.86 -3.19
N ASP A 54 6.82 3.37 -4.02
CA ASP A 54 7.13 3.93 -5.33
C ASP A 54 6.34 5.24 -5.50
N ALA A 55 6.93 6.34 -5.05
CA ALA A 55 6.24 7.64 -4.95
C ALA A 55 5.68 8.12 -6.30
N GLU A 56 6.40 7.87 -7.39
CA GLU A 56 6.01 8.27 -8.74
C GLU A 56 4.78 7.50 -9.25
N LYS A 57 4.72 6.17 -8.98
CA LYS A 57 3.53 5.36 -9.30
C LYS A 57 2.35 5.70 -8.42
N ILE A 58 2.59 6.00 -7.14
CA ILE A 58 1.54 6.43 -6.22
C ILE A 58 0.93 7.73 -6.75
N ASP A 59 1.76 8.72 -7.11
CA ASP A 59 1.28 9.98 -7.70
C ASP A 59 0.51 9.74 -9.00
N ALA A 60 1.03 8.90 -9.88
CA ALA A 60 0.36 8.55 -11.14
C ALA A 60 -1.00 7.85 -10.93
N ALA A 61 -1.13 7.01 -9.91
CA ALA A 61 -2.37 6.31 -9.58
C ALA A 61 -3.39 7.20 -8.82
N LEU A 62 -2.93 8.31 -8.24
CA LEU A 62 -3.78 9.31 -7.59
C LEU A 62 -4.27 10.42 -8.54
N ARG A 63 -3.74 10.44 -9.78
CA ARG A 63 -3.95 11.50 -10.76
C ARG A 63 -5.21 11.31 -11.61
#